data_AF-A0A8S3HZN9-F1
#
_entry.id   AF-A0A8S3HZN9-F1
#
_cell.length_a   1.000
_cell.length_b   1.000
_cell.length_c   1.000
_cell.angle_alpha   90.00
_cell.angle_beta   90.00
_cell.angle_gamma   90.00
#
_symmetry.space_group_name_H-M   'P 1'
#
loop_
_entity.id
_entity.type
_entity.pdbx_description
1 polymer ?
#
loop_
_entity_poly.entity_id
_entity_poly.type
_entity_poly.pdbx_seq_one_letter_code
_entity_poly.pdbx_strand_id
1 'polypeptide(L)'
;MPMIGARFYAYIDNLHVRGDILENELAKELDCGRLFRLIAKFNTLLERPEHSMNQAWSETGDRYILKLFRDFVFHSIGFEGEPIVDMAHVVQCLNKFDAGSHDKICLTSRDEQNVMIVSYSELHQAFERAFTELMNYGATGSS
;
A
#
# COMPACT_ATOMS: atom_id res chain seq x y z
N MET A 1 -37.23 -20.00 -36.66
CA MET A 1 -35.86 -19.86 -37.23
C MET A 1 -34.95 -20.95 -36.64
N PRO A 2 -34.66 -22.07 -37.33
CA PRO A 2 -33.94 -23.20 -36.72
C PRO A 2 -32.42 -23.22 -36.95
N MET A 3 -31.86 -22.33 -37.78
CA MET A 3 -30.41 -22.28 -38.10
C MET A 3 -29.59 -21.31 -37.23
N ILE A 4 -30.19 -20.73 -36.19
CA ILE A 4 -29.54 -19.76 -35.29
C ILE A 4 -29.20 -20.37 -33.93
N GLY A 5 -29.78 -21.51 -33.55
CA GLY A 5 -29.65 -22.08 -32.20
C GLY A 5 -28.20 -22.31 -31.74
N ALA A 6 -27.36 -22.93 -32.57
CA ALA A 6 -25.95 -23.16 -32.22
C ALA A 6 -25.11 -21.87 -32.18
N ARG A 7 -25.40 -20.90 -33.07
CA ARG A 7 -24.71 -19.60 -33.10
C ARG A 7 -25.16 -18.70 -31.93
N PHE A 8 -26.38 -18.88 -31.45
CA PHE A 8 -26.91 -18.18 -30.28
C PHE A 8 -26.16 -18.56 -29.00
N TYR A 9 -25.90 -19.85 -28.78
CA TYR A 9 -25.07 -20.30 -27.66
C TYR A 9 -23.64 -19.77 -27.74
N ALA A 10 -23.02 -19.82 -28.92
CA ALA A 10 -21.69 -19.23 -29.12
C ALA A 10 -21.70 -17.71 -28.86
N TYR A 11 -22.76 -17.01 -29.25
CA TYR A 11 -22.88 -15.58 -28.99
C TYR A 11 -23.05 -15.27 -27.50
N ILE A 12 -23.89 -16.02 -26.78
CA ILE A 12 -24.03 -15.91 -25.32
C ILE A 12 -22.71 -16.18 -24.61
N ASP A 13 -21.98 -17.22 -25.02
CA ASP A 13 -20.66 -17.56 -24.48
C ASP A 13 -19.67 -16.39 -24.66
N ASN A 14 -19.62 -15.80 -25.85
CA ASN A 14 -18.81 -14.60 -26.11
C ASN A 14 -19.23 -13.41 -25.23
N LEU A 15 -20.52 -13.24 -24.96
CA LEU A 15 -21.00 -12.18 -24.06
C LEU A 15 -20.58 -12.44 -22.61
N HIS A 16 -20.62 -13.68 -22.14
CA HIS A 16 -20.15 -14.06 -20.80
C HIS A 16 -18.63 -13.85 -20.67
N VAL A 17 -17.85 -14.35 -21.62
CA VAL A 17 -16.38 -14.14 -21.64
C VAL A 17 -16.05 -12.65 -21.64
N ARG A 18 -16.80 -11.84 -22.40
CA ARG A 18 -16.63 -10.38 -22.38
C ARG A 18 -17.00 -9.78 -21.03
N GLY A 19 -18.05 -10.29 -20.38
CA GLY A 19 -18.43 -9.94 -19.01
C GLY A 19 -17.28 -10.19 -18.05
N ASP A 20 -16.72 -11.40 -18.05
CA ASP A 20 -15.60 -11.79 -17.18
C ASP A 20 -14.37 -10.90 -17.37
N ILE A 21 -14.05 -10.55 -18.62
CA ILE A 21 -12.94 -9.64 -18.93
C ILE A 21 -13.21 -8.25 -18.33
N LEU A 22 -14.40 -7.70 -18.52
CA LEU A 22 -14.76 -6.38 -17.99
C LEU A 22 -14.77 -6.35 -16.47
N GLU A 23 -15.31 -7.40 -15.83
CA GLU A 23 -15.31 -7.54 -14.37
C GLU A 23 -13.88 -7.62 -13.82
N ASN A 24 -12.99 -8.35 -14.49
CA ASN A 24 -11.58 -8.45 -14.11
C ASN A 24 -10.83 -7.12 -14.25
N GLU A 25 -11.05 -6.38 -15.34
CA GLU A 25 -10.44 -5.05 -15.48
C GLU A 25 -11.01 -4.05 -14.46
N LEU A 26 -12.32 -4.11 -14.19
CA LEU A 26 -12.93 -3.27 -13.15
C LEU A 26 -12.37 -3.58 -11.76
N ALA A 27 -12.14 -4.85 -11.43
CA ALA A 27 -11.55 -5.27 -10.16
C ALA A 27 -10.13 -4.67 -9.99
N LYS A 28 -9.30 -4.70 -11.04
CA LYS A 28 -7.96 -4.09 -11.02
C LYS A 28 -8.02 -2.58 -10.78
N GLU A 29 -8.94 -1.87 -11.44
CA GLU A 29 -9.10 -0.43 -11.27
C GLU A 29 -9.57 -0.05 -9.85
N LEU A 30 -10.44 -0.86 -9.24
CA LEU A 30 -10.84 -0.67 -7.85
C LEU A 30 -9.65 -0.80 -6.89
N ASP A 31 -8.79 -1.80 -7.10
CA ASP A 31 -7.58 -2.00 -6.31
C ASP A 31 -6.58 -0.85 -6.52
N CYS A 32 -6.38 -0.39 -7.77
CA CYS A 32 -5.59 0.80 -8.07
C CYS A 32 -6.08 2.02 -7.28
N GLY A 33 -7.40 2.23 -7.20
CA GLY A 33 -7.99 3.31 -6.42
C GLY A 33 -7.70 3.20 -4.91
N ARG A 34 -7.73 1.99 -4.35
CA ARG A 34 -7.39 1.75 -2.93
C ARG A 34 -5.91 2.05 -2.67
N LEU A 35 -5.03 1.50 -3.49
CA LEU A 35 -3.59 1.68 -3.40
C LEU A 35 -3.19 3.15 -3.57
N PHE A 36 -3.82 3.87 -4.50
CA PHE A 36 -3.58 5.31 -4.69
C PHE A 36 -3.92 6.11 -3.43
N ARG A 37 -5.09 5.87 -2.83
CA ARG A 37 -5.48 6.55 -1.58
C ARG A 37 -4.52 6.22 -0.44
N LEU A 38 -4.08 4.96 -0.35
CA LEU A 38 -3.12 4.53 0.65
C LEU A 38 -1.78 5.26 0.51
N ILE A 39 -1.20 5.26 -0.70
CA ILE A 39 0.05 5.96 -1.00
C ILE A 39 -0.11 7.46 -0.74
N ALA A 40 -1.23 8.09 -1.12
CA ALA A 40 -1.48 9.50 -0.87
C ALA A 40 -1.49 9.82 0.63
N LYS A 41 -2.19 9.03 1.44
CA LYS A 41 -2.19 9.16 2.90
C LYS A 41 -0.78 8.96 3.48
N PHE A 42 -0.03 7.99 2.97
CA PHE A 42 1.33 7.68 3.41
C PHE A 42 2.29 8.86 3.15
N ASN A 43 2.24 9.45 1.95
CA ASN A 43 3.00 10.66 1.63
C ASN A 43 2.54 11.89 2.41
N THR A 44 1.27 11.96 2.82
CA THR A 44 0.76 13.05 3.69
C THR A 44 1.34 12.94 5.11
N LEU A 45 1.59 11.71 5.57
CA LEU A 45 2.04 11.42 6.92
C LEU A 45 3.57 11.52 7.07
N LEU A 46 4.31 10.99 6.09
CA LEU A 46 5.77 10.95 6.12
C LEU A 46 6.40 12.31 5.76
N GLU A 47 7.57 12.58 6.34
CA GLU A 47 8.47 13.70 5.98
C GLU A 47 7.87 15.12 6.08
N ARG A 48 6.87 15.36 6.95
CA ARG A 48 6.35 16.73 7.17
C ARG A 48 7.42 17.66 7.80
N PRO A 49 7.83 18.75 7.12
CA PRO A 49 8.94 19.61 7.56
C PRO A 49 8.64 20.37 8.86
N GLU A 50 7.38 20.71 9.13
CA GLU A 50 6.95 21.39 10.36
C GLU A 50 7.21 20.57 11.64
N HIS A 51 7.36 19.26 11.51
CA HIS A 51 7.67 18.35 12.62
C HIS A 51 9.06 17.70 12.50
N SER A 52 9.82 18.07 11.46
CA SER A 52 11.20 17.61 11.22
C SER A 52 12.18 18.14 12.29
N MET A 53 11.86 19.29 12.90
CA MET A 53 12.66 19.90 13.98
C MET A 53 12.40 19.30 15.36
N ASN A 54 11.36 18.48 15.53
CA ASN A 54 11.14 17.74 16.77
C ASN A 54 11.69 16.32 16.56
N GLN A 55 12.93 16.08 17.01
CA GLN A 55 13.59 14.77 16.91
C GLN A 55 12.75 13.64 17.55
N ALA A 56 11.95 13.97 18.57
CA ALA A 56 10.99 13.04 19.18
C ALA A 56 9.78 12.68 18.28
N TRP A 57 9.47 13.43 17.24
CA TRP A 57 8.33 13.16 16.36
C TRP A 57 8.68 12.27 15.17
N SER A 58 9.93 12.36 14.68
CA SER A 58 10.43 11.55 13.57
C SER A 58 11.11 10.24 14.03
N GLU A 59 11.62 10.18 15.26
CA GLU A 59 12.38 9.01 15.77
C GLU A 59 11.60 8.13 16.78
N THR A 60 10.37 8.46 17.16
CA THR A 60 9.64 7.69 18.18
C THR A 60 8.62 6.71 17.58
N GLY A 61 8.83 5.42 17.85
CA GLY A 61 7.84 4.34 17.76
C GLY A 61 7.20 4.16 16.38
N ASP A 62 5.88 4.34 16.31
CA ASP A 62 5.04 4.05 15.15
C ASP A 62 5.54 4.68 13.84
N ARG A 63 5.98 5.94 13.87
CA ARG A 63 6.40 6.69 12.67
C ARG A 63 7.73 6.21 12.12
N TYR A 64 8.64 5.78 12.99
CA TYR A 64 9.91 5.20 12.59
C TYR A 64 9.69 3.88 11.83
N ILE A 65 8.80 3.02 12.34
CA ILE A 65 8.47 1.74 11.70
C ILE A 65 7.81 2.00 10.32
N LEU A 66 6.94 2.99 10.20
CA LEU A 66 6.35 3.38 8.91
C LEU A 66 7.40 3.92 7.92
N LYS A 67 8.41 4.65 8.39
CA LYS A 67 9.53 5.09 7.56
C LYS A 67 10.35 3.91 7.04
N LEU A 68 10.65 2.94 7.90
CA LEU A 68 11.33 1.71 7.49
C LEU A 68 10.49 0.90 6.50
N PHE A 69 9.16 0.84 6.70
CA PHE A 69 8.26 0.21 5.75
C PHE A 69 8.28 0.90 4.38
N ARG A 70 8.35 2.23 4.34
CA ARG A 70 8.55 2.98 3.08
C ARG A 70 9.81 2.50 2.37
N ASP A 71 10.92 2.46 3.08
CA ASP A 71 12.22 2.10 2.52
C ASP A 71 12.19 0.63 2.03
N PHE A 72 11.55 -0.27 2.78
CA PHE A 72 11.33 -1.66 2.36
C PHE A 72 10.53 -1.80 1.06
N VAL A 73 9.50 -0.96 0.86
CA VAL A 73 8.64 -1.05 -0.34
C VAL A 73 9.25 -0.34 -1.55
N PHE A 74 9.82 0.85 -1.36
CA PHE A 74 10.19 1.75 -2.46
C PHE A 74 11.71 1.90 -2.67
N HIS A 75 12.54 1.46 -1.73
CA HIS A 75 14.00 1.53 -1.80
C HIS A 75 14.63 0.13 -1.69
N SER A 76 14.07 -0.83 -2.43
CA SER A 76 14.66 -2.17 -2.55
C SER A 76 16.02 -2.10 -3.27
N ILE A 77 17.00 -2.81 -2.73
CA ILE A 77 18.37 -2.87 -3.25
C ILE A 77 18.71 -4.34 -3.56
N GLY A 78 19.36 -4.58 -4.69
CA GLY A 78 19.82 -5.89 -5.12
C GLY A 78 21.13 -6.30 -4.47
N PHE A 79 21.66 -7.45 -4.90
CA PHE A 79 22.85 -8.05 -4.27
C PHE A 79 24.13 -7.24 -4.55
N GLU A 80 24.19 -6.51 -5.66
CA GLU A 80 25.34 -5.69 -6.04
C GLU A 80 25.16 -4.21 -5.64
N GLY A 81 24.12 -3.90 -4.87
CA GLY A 81 23.82 -2.53 -4.44
C GLY A 81 22.99 -1.73 -5.45
N GLU A 82 22.49 -2.37 -6.50
CA GLU A 82 21.68 -1.74 -7.53
C GLU A 82 20.23 -1.50 -7.05
N PRO A 83 19.61 -0.34 -7.39
CA PRO A 83 18.21 -0.10 -7.04
C PRO A 83 17.28 -1.02 -7.84
N ILE A 84 16.40 -1.75 -7.15
CA ILE A 84 15.40 -2.62 -7.76
C ILE A 84 14.05 -1.90 -7.76
N VAL A 85 13.46 -1.77 -8.94
CA VAL A 85 12.11 -1.24 -9.13
C VAL A 85 11.20 -2.40 -9.54
N ASP A 86 10.56 -3.02 -8.55
CA ASP A 86 9.60 -4.11 -8.76
C ASP A 86 8.18 -3.69 -8.37
N MET A 87 7.33 -3.46 -9.38
CA MET A 87 5.93 -3.09 -9.15
C MET A 87 5.09 -4.24 -8.58
N ALA A 88 5.46 -5.50 -8.83
CA ALA A 88 4.76 -6.64 -8.24
C ALA A 88 4.98 -6.67 -6.73
N HIS A 89 6.23 -6.46 -6.27
CA HIS A 89 6.56 -6.29 -4.85
C HIS A 89 5.77 -5.14 -4.21
N VAL A 90 5.76 -3.96 -4.84
CA VAL A 90 5.03 -2.79 -4.33
C VAL A 90 3.54 -3.10 -4.16
N VAL A 91 2.88 -3.61 -5.21
CA VAL A 91 1.45 -3.93 -5.18
C VAL A 91 1.14 -5.00 -4.13
N GLN A 92 1.95 -6.05 -4.04
CA GLN A 92 1.75 -7.11 -3.03
C GLN A 92 1.90 -6.60 -1.61
N CYS A 93 2.94 -5.81 -1.33
CA CYS A 93 3.17 -5.25 -0.01
C CYS A 93 2.04 -4.32 0.41
N LEU A 94 1.60 -3.43 -0.49
CA LEU A 94 0.52 -2.50 -0.18
C LEU A 94 -0.83 -3.20 -0.03
N ASN A 95 -1.12 -4.24 -0.82
CA ASN A 95 -2.34 -5.04 -0.65
C ASN A 95 -2.35 -5.78 0.70
N LYS A 96 -1.22 -6.36 1.11
CA LYS A 96 -1.09 -7.00 2.43
C LYS A 96 -1.22 -6.00 3.58
N PHE A 97 -0.68 -4.80 3.40
CA PHE A 97 -0.80 -3.68 4.33
C PHE A 97 -2.26 -3.20 4.44
N ASP A 98 -2.94 -2.96 3.32
CA ASP A 98 -4.33 -2.49 3.29
C ASP A 98 -5.29 -3.54 3.86
N ALA A 99 -5.01 -4.82 3.65
CA ALA A 99 -5.76 -5.93 4.25
C ALA A 99 -5.44 -6.18 5.73
N GLY A 100 -4.38 -5.56 6.29
CA GLY A 100 -3.94 -5.80 7.66
C GLY A 100 -3.51 -7.25 7.91
N SER A 101 -2.77 -7.86 6.97
CA SER A 101 -2.33 -9.26 7.07
C SER A 101 -1.44 -9.54 8.29
N HIS A 102 -1.48 -10.77 8.82
CA HIS A 102 -0.58 -11.22 9.88
C HIS A 102 0.81 -11.67 9.37
N ASP A 103 1.03 -11.64 8.05
CA ASP A 103 2.34 -11.87 7.45
C ASP A 103 3.38 -10.90 8.06
N LYS A 104 4.55 -11.43 8.40
CA LYS A 104 5.65 -10.67 8.98
C LYS A 104 6.69 -10.31 7.93
N ILE A 105 7.21 -9.10 8.03
CA ILE A 105 8.33 -8.61 7.22
C ILE A 105 9.48 -8.18 8.12
N CYS A 106 10.68 -8.22 7.57
CA CYS A 106 11.91 -7.76 8.21
C CYS A 106 12.22 -6.36 7.70
N LEU A 107 12.19 -5.38 8.61
CA LEU A 107 12.50 -3.99 8.34
C LEU A 107 13.90 -3.68 8.88
N THR A 108 14.78 -3.20 8.01
CA THR A 108 16.16 -2.86 8.36
C THR A 108 16.38 -1.38 8.20
N SER A 109 17.03 -0.76 9.19
CA SER A 109 17.47 0.62 9.12
C SER A 109 18.57 0.81 8.07
N ARG A 110 18.73 2.03 7.55
CA ARG A 110 19.71 2.35 6.50
C ARG A 110 21.16 2.17 6.92
N ASP A 111 21.42 2.24 8.22
CA ASP A 111 22.72 1.98 8.83
C ASP A 111 22.96 0.49 9.12
N GLU A 112 21.99 -0.37 8.79
CA GLU A 112 21.98 -1.81 9.05
C GLU A 112 22.09 -2.20 10.53
N GLN A 113 22.01 -1.24 11.45
CA GLN A 113 22.20 -1.49 12.89
C GLN A 113 20.91 -1.98 13.56
N ASN A 114 19.76 -1.55 13.06
CA ASN A 114 18.46 -1.88 13.64
C ASN A 114 17.66 -2.77 12.68
N VAL A 115 17.25 -3.93 13.17
CA VAL A 115 16.39 -4.89 12.48
C VAL A 115 15.12 -5.09 13.29
N MET A 116 13.96 -4.95 12.65
CA MET A 116 12.66 -5.09 13.30
C MET A 116 11.78 -6.04 12.50
N ILE A 117 11.19 -7.02 13.18
CA ILE A 117 10.23 -7.95 12.58
C ILE A 117 8.83 -7.49 12.98
N VAL A 118 8.03 -7.11 11.99
CA VAL A 118 6.70 -6.53 12.21
C VAL A 118 5.71 -7.15 11.24
N SER A 119 4.48 -7.36 11.68
CA SER A 119 3.37 -7.78 10.81
C SER A 119 2.74 -6.61 10.06
N TYR A 120 2.14 -6.88 8.90
CA TYR A 120 1.35 -5.86 8.20
C TYR A 120 0.18 -5.33 9.06
N SER A 121 -0.38 -6.17 9.94
CA SER A 121 -1.43 -5.77 10.88
C SER A 121 -0.97 -4.72 11.90
N GLU A 122 0.25 -4.88 12.45
CA GLU A 122 0.83 -3.91 13.38
C GLU A 122 1.19 -2.61 12.67
N LEU A 123 1.72 -2.70 11.44
CA LEU A 123 2.01 -1.55 10.59
C LEU A 123 0.74 -0.76 10.24
N HIS A 124 -0.34 -1.45 9.90
CA HIS A 124 -1.63 -0.83 9.60
C HIS A 124 -2.20 -0.10 10.82
N GLN A 125 -2.13 -0.70 12.00
CA GLN A 125 -2.56 -0.06 13.24
C GLN A 125 -1.73 1.19 13.57
N ALA A 126 -0.39 1.10 13.46
CA ALA A 126 0.50 2.24 13.66
C ALA A 126 0.19 3.39 12.68
N PHE A 127 -0.12 3.05 11.43
CA PHE A 127 -0.49 4.01 10.40
C PHE A 127 -1.81 4.73 10.68
N GLU A 128 -2.87 3.99 11.01
CA GLU A 128 -4.18 4.59 11.29
C GLU A 128 -4.13 5.46 12.56
N ARG A 129 -3.36 5.06 13.58
CA ARG A 129 -3.10 5.91 14.77
C ARG A 129 -2.42 7.22 14.37
N ALA A 130 -1.29 7.12 13.67
CA ALA A 130 -0.52 8.30 13.29
C ALA A 130 -1.28 9.22 12.32
N PHE A 131 -2.12 8.67 11.43
CA PHE A 131 -2.97 9.45 10.54
C PHE A 131 -4.11 10.15 11.30
N THR A 132 -4.74 9.46 12.26
CA THR A 132 -5.78 10.04 13.12
C THR A 132 -5.23 11.18 13.98
N GLU A 133 -4.05 11.01 14.58
CA GLU A 133 -3.35 12.07 15.29
C GLU A 133 -3.19 13.30 14.38
N LEU A 134 -2.66 13.11 13.16
CA LEU A 134 -2.43 14.19 12.21
C LEU A 134 -3.69 14.98 11.87
N MET A 135 -4.81 14.28 11.68
CA MET A 135 -6.11 14.88 11.41
C MET A 135 -6.61 15.71 12.61
N ASN A 136 -6.38 15.23 13.84
CA ASN A 136 -6.78 15.93 15.05
C ASN A 136 -5.96 17.20 15.30
N TYR A 137 -4.64 17.19 15.02
CA TYR A 137 -3.80 18.39 15.12
C TYR A 137 -4.28 19.51 14.19
N GLY A 138 -4.71 19.18 12.97
CA GLY A 138 -5.27 20.15 12.02
C GLY A 138 -6.59 20.77 12.48
N ALA A 139 -7.38 20.05 13.28
CA ALA A 139 -8.67 20.53 13.79
C ALA A 139 -8.50 21.51 14.97
N THR A 140 -7.42 21.42 15.74
CA THR A 140 -7.15 22.31 16.89
C THR A 140 -6.46 23.63 16.52
N GLY A 141 -5.91 23.76 15.31
CA GLY A 141 -5.23 24.97 14.84
C GLY A 141 -6.13 26.05 14.23
N SER A 142 -7.45 25.87 14.25
CA SER A 142 -8.45 26.78 13.66
C SER A 142 -9.31 27.52 14.69
N SER A 143 -8.83 27.64 15.93
CA SER A 143 -9.47 28.43 17.01
C SER A 143 -8.69 29.70 17.32
#